data_AF-A0A7X3FLX5-F1
#
_entry.id   AF-A0A7X3FLX5-F1
#
_cell.length_a   1.000
_cell.length_b   1.000
_cell.length_c   1.000
_cell.angle_alpha   90.00
_cell.angle_beta   90.00
_cell.angle_gamma   90.00
#
_symmetry.space_group_name_H-M   'P 1'
#
loop_
_entity.id
_entity.type
_entity.pdbx_description
1 polymer ?
#
loop_
_entity_poly.entity_id
_entity_poly.type
_entity_poly.pdbx_seq_one_letter_code
_entity_poly.pdbx_strand_id
1 'polypeptide(L)'
;MTIAANMGAQIELEFASDPLYRLLSEKYPKHEIIDHYMANLSDIKEYTTGEFESWYCSDPESDEYLCNKSTMRHWQTETNEYVKAERSGPSKRNFSLGYQSIFRLRMILWLRKYENLKIEKIQELVGIKATLVTENDQKAANQELTEQALKGILSTGLFTMNENGEWALNSQKFAEIVQSVSPPALPGPTEDDLAAIKEELAEKNRQLDKLTEEFQLQKREHEKQNSKMDILHEILELQASIQSQDIELQKEKLSELRRKDPEAYFQAMSQFVKSQRITKKKNIFQRLFTK
;
A
#
# COMPACT_ATOMS: atom_id res chain seq x y z
N MET A 1 -18.66 -21.56 -6.24
CA MET A 1 -17.46 -21.28 -7.07
C MET A 1 -17.27 -19.79 -7.05
N THR A 2 -16.42 -19.32 -6.14
CA THR A 2 -16.10 -17.90 -5.97
C THR A 2 -15.22 -17.50 -7.14
N ILE A 3 -15.63 -16.48 -7.89
CA ILE A 3 -14.79 -15.81 -8.88
C ILE A 3 -13.60 -15.29 -8.10
N ALA A 4 -12.43 -15.92 -8.25
CA ALA A 4 -11.18 -15.35 -7.78
C ALA A 4 -11.01 -14.03 -8.56
N ALA A 5 -11.36 -12.92 -7.92
CA ALA A 5 -11.07 -11.60 -8.46
C ALA A 5 -9.58 -11.58 -8.77
N ASN A 6 -9.24 -11.33 -10.03
CA ASN A 6 -7.86 -11.27 -10.46
C ASN A 6 -7.22 -10.07 -9.75
N MET A 7 -6.41 -10.33 -8.73
CA MET A 7 -5.74 -9.29 -7.94
C MET A 7 -4.93 -8.34 -8.83
N GLY A 8 -4.45 -8.84 -9.98
CA GLY A 8 -3.82 -8.01 -10.99
C GLY A 8 -4.71 -6.86 -11.46
N ALA A 9 -5.97 -7.12 -11.81
CA ALA A 9 -6.90 -6.07 -12.26
C ALA A 9 -7.20 -5.03 -11.15
N GLN A 10 -7.25 -5.47 -9.89
CA GLN A 10 -7.41 -4.57 -8.75
C GLN A 10 -6.18 -3.68 -8.56
N ILE A 11 -4.98 -4.27 -8.62
CA ILE A 11 -3.70 -3.55 -8.54
C ILE A 11 -3.61 -2.51 -9.68
N GLU A 12 -4.00 -2.85 -10.91
CA GLU A 12 -3.99 -1.89 -12.02
C GLU A 12 -4.86 -0.67 -11.73
N LEU A 13 -6.09 -0.90 -11.25
CA LEU A 13 -7.04 0.18 -10.96
C LEU A 13 -6.54 1.07 -9.82
N GLU A 14 -6.05 0.46 -8.75
CA GLU A 14 -5.66 1.15 -7.53
C GLU A 14 -4.37 1.96 -7.71
N PHE A 15 -3.41 1.43 -8.46
CA PHE A 15 -2.11 2.05 -8.66
C PHE A 15 -2.03 2.90 -9.93
N ALA A 16 -3.11 3.05 -10.70
CA ALA A 16 -3.13 3.87 -11.91
C ALA A 16 -2.63 5.32 -11.71
N SER A 17 -2.84 5.88 -10.51
CA SER A 17 -2.39 7.23 -10.14
C SER A 17 -1.01 7.26 -9.48
N ASP A 18 -0.44 6.10 -9.15
CA ASP A 18 0.87 6.01 -8.50
C ASP A 18 2.00 6.43 -9.47
N PRO A 19 2.89 7.36 -9.08
CA PRO A 19 3.94 7.86 -9.96
C PRO A 19 4.88 6.76 -10.49
N LEU A 20 5.20 5.76 -9.68
CA LEU A 20 6.10 4.68 -10.09
C LEU A 20 5.38 3.72 -11.04
N TYR A 21 4.11 3.42 -10.77
CA TYR A 21 3.32 2.58 -11.64
C TYR A 21 3.09 3.22 -13.01
N ARG A 22 2.80 4.53 -13.04
CA ARG A 22 2.71 5.31 -14.29
C ARG A 22 4.00 5.25 -15.10
N LEU A 23 5.15 5.48 -14.45
CA LEU A 23 6.44 5.40 -15.14
C LEU A 23 6.72 4.01 -15.71
N LEU A 24 6.38 2.95 -14.97
CA LEU A 24 6.55 1.57 -15.43
C LEU A 24 5.60 1.24 -16.58
N SER A 25 4.32 1.62 -16.49
CA SER A 25 3.30 1.34 -17.51
C SER A 25 3.52 2.06 -18.84
N GLU A 26 4.25 3.17 -18.84
CA GLU A 26 4.70 3.84 -20.07
C GLU A 26 5.81 3.07 -20.80
N LYS A 27 6.59 2.26 -20.08
CA LYS A 27 7.81 1.62 -20.58
C LYS A 27 7.69 0.11 -20.78
N TYR A 28 6.88 -0.55 -19.97
CA TYR A 28 6.79 -2.00 -19.89
C TYR A 28 5.36 -2.47 -20.10
N PRO A 29 5.18 -3.65 -20.72
CA PRO A 29 3.86 -4.23 -20.86
C PRO A 29 3.31 -4.66 -19.48
N LYS A 30 1.98 -4.57 -19.32
CA LYS A 30 1.30 -4.80 -18.03
C LYS A 30 1.61 -6.15 -17.39
N HIS A 31 1.76 -7.21 -18.19
CA HIS A 31 2.01 -8.57 -17.70
C HIS A 31 3.43 -8.75 -17.12
N GLU A 32 4.36 -7.85 -17.44
CA GLU A 32 5.67 -7.80 -16.78
C GLU A 32 5.57 -7.01 -15.46
N ILE A 33 4.76 -5.96 -15.42
CA ILE A 33 4.55 -5.15 -14.21
C ILE A 33 3.72 -5.91 -13.17
N ILE A 34 2.80 -6.77 -13.59
CA ILE A 34 2.00 -7.61 -12.70
C ILE A 34 2.30 -9.06 -13.04
N ASP A 35 3.33 -9.58 -12.40
CA ASP A 35 3.76 -10.98 -12.55
C ASP A 35 2.82 -11.96 -11.83
N HIS A 36 3.18 -13.24 -11.90
CA HIS A 36 2.40 -14.30 -11.32
C HIS A 36 2.28 -14.21 -9.79
N TYR A 37 3.28 -13.71 -9.07
CA TYR A 37 3.17 -13.54 -7.62
C TYR A 37 2.20 -12.41 -7.29
N MET A 38 2.30 -11.28 -8.01
CA MET A 38 1.42 -10.11 -7.81
C MET A 38 -0.04 -10.43 -8.12
N ALA A 39 -0.29 -11.19 -9.20
CA ALA A 39 -1.64 -11.62 -9.58
C ALA A 39 -2.29 -12.56 -8.55
N ASN A 40 -1.49 -13.23 -7.72
CA ASN A 40 -1.94 -14.20 -6.71
C ASN A 40 -1.90 -13.66 -5.27
N LEU A 41 -1.63 -12.37 -5.07
CA LEU A 41 -1.74 -11.77 -3.75
C LEU A 41 -3.22 -11.77 -3.29
N SER A 42 -3.42 -12.05 -2.01
CA SER A 42 -4.64 -11.76 -1.27
C SER A 42 -4.56 -10.39 -0.58
N ASP A 43 -5.69 -9.70 -0.59
CA ASP A 43 -5.99 -8.43 0.08
C ASP A 43 -5.97 -8.53 1.61
N ILE A 44 -6.48 -9.63 2.16
CA ILE A 44 -6.62 -9.85 3.61
C ILE A 44 -5.34 -10.42 4.22
N LYS A 45 -4.48 -11.04 3.41
CA LYS A 45 -3.24 -11.67 3.90
C LYS A 45 -2.14 -10.63 4.12
N GLU A 46 -1.53 -10.69 5.31
CA GLU A 46 -0.25 -10.04 5.56
C GLU A 46 0.92 -10.93 5.11
N TYR A 47 1.88 -10.31 4.43
CA TYR A 47 3.10 -10.94 3.96
C TYR A 47 4.30 -10.50 4.79
N THR A 48 5.29 -11.36 4.88
CA THR A 48 6.56 -11.07 5.53
C THR A 48 7.60 -10.61 4.51
N THR A 49 8.64 -9.91 4.97
CA THR A 49 9.81 -9.64 4.13
C THR A 49 10.47 -10.90 3.60
N GLY A 50 10.41 -12.00 4.36
CA GLY A 50 10.97 -13.29 3.95
C GLY A 50 10.21 -13.90 2.77
N GLU A 51 8.89 -13.75 2.70
CA GLU A 51 8.10 -14.17 1.54
C GLU A 51 8.49 -13.35 0.31
N PHE A 52 8.61 -12.03 0.43
CA PHE A 52 9.09 -11.19 -0.66
C PHE A 52 10.49 -11.58 -1.16
N GLU A 53 11.43 -11.80 -0.23
CA GLU A 53 12.79 -12.26 -0.58
C GLU A 53 12.80 -13.64 -1.24
N SER A 54 11.84 -14.50 -0.90
CA SER A 54 11.70 -15.80 -1.52
C SER A 54 11.33 -15.70 -3.00
N TRP A 55 10.48 -14.72 -3.35
CA TRP A 55 10.03 -14.51 -4.73
C TRP A 55 11.07 -13.80 -5.59
N TYR A 56 11.66 -12.72 -5.07
CA TYR A 56 12.43 -11.79 -5.90
C TYR A 56 13.91 -11.72 -5.57
N CYS A 57 14.38 -12.34 -4.49
CA CYS A 57 15.77 -12.19 -4.07
C CYS A 57 16.47 -13.53 -3.84
N SER A 58 15.85 -14.63 -4.28
CA SER A 58 16.34 -15.98 -3.98
C SER A 58 17.26 -16.60 -5.01
N ASP A 59 17.07 -16.28 -6.28
CA ASP A 59 17.81 -16.86 -7.38
C ASP A 59 18.29 -15.76 -8.34
N PRO A 60 19.59 -15.44 -8.38
CA PRO A 60 20.16 -14.44 -9.29
C PRO A 60 19.96 -14.73 -10.77
N GLU A 61 19.73 -16.01 -11.13
CA GLU A 61 19.51 -16.43 -12.52
C GLU A 61 18.04 -16.34 -12.95
N SER A 62 17.12 -16.10 -12.00
CA SER A 62 15.70 -15.91 -12.30
C SER A 62 15.45 -14.58 -13.01
N ASP A 63 14.58 -14.60 -14.01
CA ASP A 63 14.08 -13.40 -14.69
C ASP A 63 13.40 -12.44 -13.68
N GLU A 64 12.79 -13.01 -12.63
CA GLU A 64 12.09 -12.28 -11.56
C GLU A 64 13.05 -11.78 -10.47
N TYR A 65 14.36 -12.06 -10.56
CA TYR A 65 15.32 -11.59 -9.57
C TYR A 65 15.37 -10.05 -9.52
N LEU A 66 15.23 -9.42 -8.36
CA LEU A 66 15.29 -7.97 -8.20
C LEU A 66 16.38 -7.50 -7.24
N CYS A 67 16.77 -8.32 -6.27
CA CYS A 67 17.68 -7.88 -5.20
C CYS A 67 18.48 -9.01 -4.56
N ASN A 68 19.58 -8.68 -3.87
CA ASN A 68 20.27 -9.64 -3.00
C ASN A 68 19.47 -9.87 -1.71
N LYS A 69 19.45 -11.10 -1.21
CA LYS A 69 18.90 -11.42 0.13
C LYS A 69 19.48 -10.51 1.21
N SER A 70 18.71 -10.25 2.27
CA SER A 70 19.09 -9.45 3.44
C SER A 70 19.23 -7.94 3.19
N THR A 71 18.93 -7.45 1.97
CA THR A 71 18.86 -6.01 1.70
C THR A 71 17.49 -5.41 2.03
N MET A 72 16.49 -6.24 2.33
CA MET A 72 15.12 -5.78 2.56
C MET A 72 14.95 -4.83 3.73
N ARG A 73 15.68 -5.03 4.82
CA ARG A 73 15.66 -4.12 5.97
C ARG A 73 16.16 -2.73 5.59
N HIS A 74 17.18 -2.66 4.74
CA HIS A 74 17.70 -1.39 4.24
C HIS A 74 16.67 -0.70 3.36
N TRP A 75 16.08 -1.41 2.39
CA TRP A 75 15.03 -0.86 1.52
C TRP A 75 13.84 -0.35 2.31
N GLN A 76 13.34 -1.14 3.27
CA GLN A 76 12.24 -0.71 4.13
C GLN A 76 12.57 0.54 4.94
N THR A 77 13.82 0.71 5.37
CA THR A 77 14.23 1.90 6.14
C THR A 77 14.26 3.13 5.24
N GLU A 78 14.77 3.00 4.01
CA GLU A 78 14.85 4.11 3.07
C GLU A 78 13.49 4.48 2.46
N THR A 79 12.55 3.53 2.38
CA THR A 79 11.25 3.76 1.73
C THR A 79 10.07 3.68 2.69
N ASN A 80 10.30 3.83 4.01
CA ASN A 80 9.28 3.64 5.05
C ASN A 80 8.04 4.55 4.89
N GLU A 81 8.22 5.76 4.36
CA GLU A 81 7.14 6.73 4.15
C GLU A 81 6.21 6.34 3.00
N TYR A 82 6.70 5.55 2.03
CA TYR A 82 5.95 5.12 0.85
C TYR A 82 5.52 3.64 0.94
N VAL A 83 6.39 2.78 1.46
CA VAL A 83 6.14 1.36 1.76
C VAL A 83 5.78 1.22 3.23
N LYS A 84 4.48 1.20 3.53
CA LYS A 84 3.99 1.04 4.90
C LYS A 84 4.22 -0.39 5.38
N ALA A 85 4.97 -0.54 6.45
CA ALA A 85 5.23 -1.83 7.09
C ALA A 85 4.79 -1.77 8.55
N GLU A 86 3.98 -2.74 8.96
CA GLU A 86 3.57 -2.86 10.36
C GLU A 86 4.52 -3.81 11.08
N ARG A 87 4.81 -3.55 12.36
CA ARG A 87 5.62 -4.47 13.15
C ARG A 87 4.71 -5.59 13.65
N SER A 88 4.91 -6.81 13.17
CA SER A 88 4.08 -7.95 13.55
C SER A 88 4.71 -8.79 14.67
N GLY A 89 3.86 -9.19 15.62
CA GLY A 89 4.14 -10.18 16.65
C GLY A 89 4.92 -9.69 17.90
N PRO A 90 5.01 -10.55 18.93
CA PRO A 90 5.56 -10.20 20.25
C PRO A 90 7.06 -9.87 20.23
N SER A 91 7.77 -10.24 19.17
CA SER A 91 9.22 -10.02 19.06
C SER A 91 9.60 -8.65 18.47
N LYS A 92 8.67 -7.84 17.94
CA LYS A 92 8.95 -6.54 17.24
C LYS A 92 10.06 -6.59 16.17
N ARG A 93 10.50 -7.78 15.75
CA ARG A 93 11.63 -7.99 14.81
C ARG A 93 11.19 -8.30 13.39
N ASN A 94 9.92 -8.66 13.21
CA ASN A 94 9.35 -8.99 11.92
C ASN A 94 8.43 -7.85 11.46
N PHE A 95 8.45 -7.59 10.16
CA PHE A 95 7.58 -6.64 9.51
C PHE A 95 6.52 -7.41 8.72
N SER A 96 5.26 -7.07 8.93
CA SER A 96 4.16 -7.44 8.04
C SER A 96 3.95 -6.35 6.99
N LEU A 97 3.64 -6.79 5.78
CA LEU A 97 3.42 -5.99 4.59
C LEU A 97 2.08 -6.42 4.00
N GLY A 98 1.18 -5.48 3.78
CA GLY A 98 0.00 -5.72 2.94
C GLY A 98 0.40 -5.86 1.46
N TYR A 99 -0.53 -6.33 0.63
CA TYR A 99 -0.30 -6.49 -0.82
C TYR A 99 0.14 -5.18 -1.50
N GLN A 100 -0.43 -4.04 -1.07
CA GLN A 100 -0.04 -2.70 -1.55
C GLN A 100 1.44 -2.42 -1.32
N SER A 101 1.92 -2.73 -0.11
CA SER A 101 3.32 -2.51 0.28
C SER A 101 4.26 -3.46 -0.47
N ILE A 102 3.84 -4.70 -0.71
CA ILE A 102 4.56 -5.66 -1.55
C ILE A 102 4.69 -5.13 -2.98
N PHE A 103 3.60 -4.63 -3.56
CA PHE A 103 3.61 -4.12 -4.93
C PHE A 103 4.48 -2.86 -5.08
N ARG A 104 4.35 -1.88 -4.17
CA ARG A 104 5.21 -0.68 -4.13
C ARG A 104 6.68 -1.02 -4.04
N LEU A 105 7.00 -1.97 -3.16
CA LEU A 105 8.38 -2.41 -2.97
C LEU A 105 8.96 -3.07 -4.22
N ARG A 106 8.16 -3.90 -4.90
CA ARG A 106 8.53 -4.48 -6.18
C ARG A 106 8.80 -3.40 -7.23
N MET A 107 7.93 -2.40 -7.37
CA MET A 107 8.13 -1.29 -8.33
C MET A 107 9.45 -0.55 -8.07
N ILE A 108 9.77 -0.27 -6.81
CA ILE A 108 11.03 0.37 -6.43
C ILE A 108 12.22 -0.47 -6.89
N LEU A 109 12.25 -1.76 -6.55
CA LEU A 109 13.37 -2.64 -6.89
C LEU A 109 13.48 -2.89 -8.39
N TRP A 110 12.35 -2.95 -9.11
CA TRP A 110 12.30 -3.05 -10.56
C TRP A 110 12.97 -1.83 -11.22
N LEU A 111 12.57 -0.62 -10.82
CA LEU A 111 13.15 0.62 -11.32
C LEU A 111 14.65 0.73 -11.01
N ARG A 112 15.09 0.17 -9.88
CA ARG A 112 16.53 0.09 -9.57
C ARG A 112 17.26 -0.90 -10.47
N LYS A 113 16.70 -2.08 -10.73
CA LYS A 113 17.37 -3.13 -11.51
C LYS A 113 17.41 -2.79 -12.99
N TYR A 114 16.27 -2.42 -13.58
CA TYR A 114 16.13 -2.29 -15.02
C TYR A 114 16.36 -0.86 -15.53
N GLU A 115 15.99 0.16 -14.74
CA GLU A 115 16.20 1.56 -15.11
C GLU A 115 17.43 2.19 -14.43
N ASN A 116 18.14 1.43 -13.59
CA ASN A 116 19.30 1.87 -12.82
C ASN A 116 19.05 3.19 -12.04
N LEU A 117 17.80 3.40 -11.60
CA LEU A 117 17.43 4.59 -10.85
C LEU A 117 17.99 4.52 -9.42
N LYS A 118 18.61 5.61 -8.97
CA LYS A 118 19.06 5.74 -7.58
C LYS A 118 17.87 5.93 -6.65
N ILE A 119 18.02 5.54 -5.38
CA ILE A 119 16.92 5.61 -4.41
C ILE A 119 16.43 7.03 -4.20
N GLU A 120 17.33 8.01 -4.25
CA GLU A 120 17.01 9.43 -4.06
C GLU A 120 16.04 9.92 -5.13
N LYS A 121 16.28 9.55 -6.39
CA LYS A 121 15.39 9.91 -7.50
C LYS A 121 14.04 9.20 -7.40
N ILE A 122 14.02 7.96 -6.90
CA ILE A 122 12.76 7.25 -6.64
C ILE A 122 11.99 7.95 -5.52
N GLN A 123 12.65 8.36 -4.43
CA GLN A 123 12.07 9.11 -3.32
C GLN A 123 11.53 10.48 -3.75
N GLU A 124 12.19 11.16 -4.68
CA GLU A 124 11.70 12.41 -5.28
C GLU A 124 10.42 12.17 -6.10
N LEU A 125 10.38 11.13 -6.93
CA LEU A 125 9.21 10.81 -7.77
C LEU A 125 7.95 10.50 -6.95
N VAL A 126 8.12 9.84 -5.80
CA VAL A 126 6.99 9.55 -4.89
C VAL A 126 6.73 10.66 -3.86
N GLY A 127 7.50 11.76 -3.90
CA GLY A 127 7.31 12.91 -3.03
C GLY A 127 7.78 12.75 -1.58
N ILE A 128 8.62 11.75 -1.28
CA ILE A 128 9.27 11.59 0.04
C ILE A 128 10.35 12.67 0.23
N LYS A 129 11.18 12.88 -0.79
CA LYS A 129 12.21 13.93 -0.76
C LYS A 129 11.76 15.10 -1.61
N ALA A 130 11.89 16.30 -1.05
CA ALA A 130 11.78 17.51 -1.82
C ALA A 130 12.89 17.51 -2.87
N THR A 131 12.51 17.62 -4.14
CA THR A 131 13.44 17.89 -5.23
C THR A 131 14.19 19.18 -4.88
N LEU A 132 15.46 19.07 -4.50
CA LEU A 132 16.33 20.23 -4.39
C LEU A 132 16.60 20.69 -5.82
N VAL A 133 15.68 21.48 -6.35
CA VAL A 133 15.88 22.12 -7.64
C VAL A 133 16.97 23.17 -7.45
N THR A 134 18.21 22.82 -7.81
CA THR A 134 19.22 23.83 -8.08
C THR A 134 18.72 24.68 -9.26
N GLU A 135 18.61 25.99 -9.05
CA GLU A 135 18.01 27.00 -9.94
C GLU A 135 18.51 27.01 -11.40
N ASN A 136 19.55 26.24 -11.72
CA ASN A 136 20.15 26.19 -13.05
C ASN A 136 19.43 25.26 -14.04
N ASP A 137 18.81 24.16 -13.58
CA ASP A 137 18.18 23.19 -14.50
C ASP A 137 16.75 23.60 -14.90
N GLN A 138 16.06 24.34 -14.03
CA GLN A 138 14.73 24.89 -14.32
C GLN A 138 14.76 26.05 -15.32
N LYS A 139 15.88 26.78 -15.42
CA LYS A 139 16.03 27.85 -16.42
C LYS A 139 16.21 27.31 -17.83
N ALA A 140 16.96 26.22 -18.02
CA ALA A 140 17.18 25.64 -19.35
C ALA A 140 15.90 25.01 -19.94
N ALA A 141 15.20 24.18 -19.15
CA ALA A 141 13.98 23.52 -19.63
C ALA A 141 12.81 24.51 -19.80
N ASN A 142 12.67 25.51 -18.91
CA ASN A 142 11.63 26.53 -19.09
C ASN A 142 11.99 27.52 -20.20
N GLN A 143 13.25 27.87 -20.44
CA GLN A 143 13.64 28.72 -21.58
C GLN A 143 13.36 28.04 -22.92
N GLU A 144 13.60 26.75 -23.05
CA GLU A 144 13.37 26.04 -24.32
C GLU A 144 11.87 25.92 -24.64
N LEU A 145 11.05 25.61 -23.62
CA LEU A 145 9.59 25.56 -23.75
C LEU A 145 8.96 26.95 -23.94
N THR A 146 9.46 27.99 -23.26
CA THR A 146 8.98 29.37 -23.49
C THR A 146 9.46 29.92 -24.82
N GLU A 147 10.68 29.62 -25.30
CA GLU A 147 11.13 30.04 -26.62
C GLU A 147 10.37 29.35 -27.75
N GLN A 148 10.03 28.06 -27.62
CA GLN A 148 9.18 27.39 -28.61
C GLN A 148 7.75 27.92 -28.60
N ALA A 149 7.16 28.14 -27.42
CA ALA A 149 5.82 28.73 -27.29
C ALA A 149 5.78 30.18 -27.80
N LEU A 150 6.79 31.00 -27.47
CA LEU A 150 6.94 32.36 -27.96
C LEU A 150 7.21 32.40 -29.46
N LYS A 151 8.04 31.52 -30.03
CA LYS A 151 8.22 31.42 -31.50
C LYS A 151 6.92 31.03 -32.20
N GLY A 152 6.13 30.13 -31.62
CA GLY A 152 4.78 29.80 -32.11
C GLY A 152 3.83 31.00 -32.09
N ILE A 153 3.78 31.73 -30.97
CA ILE A 153 2.92 32.91 -30.78
C ILE A 153 3.39 34.14 -31.59
N LEU A 154 4.68 34.27 -31.85
CA LEU A 154 5.25 35.32 -32.70
C LEU A 154 5.03 35.01 -34.19
N SER A 155 5.07 33.73 -34.57
CA SER A 155 4.83 33.29 -35.96
C SER A 155 3.38 33.48 -36.44
N THR A 156 2.41 33.58 -35.53
CA THR A 156 1.00 33.85 -35.87
C THR A 156 0.74 35.35 -36.16
N GLY A 157 1.72 36.22 -35.91
CA GLY A 157 1.59 37.66 -36.12
C GLY A 157 0.57 38.33 -35.19
N LEU A 158 0.25 37.69 -34.05
CA LEU A 158 -0.63 38.23 -33.01
C LEU A 158 -0.02 39.44 -32.29
N PHE A 159 1.32 39.54 -32.27
CA PHE A 159 2.04 40.61 -31.61
C PHE A 159 2.92 41.33 -32.63
N THR A 160 2.84 42.66 -32.66
CA THR A 160 3.67 43.54 -33.48
C THR A 160 4.45 44.48 -32.57
N MET A 161 5.73 44.65 -32.84
CA MET A 161 6.58 45.57 -32.08
C MET A 161 6.28 47.01 -32.54
N ASN A 162 5.94 47.90 -31.62
CA ASN A 162 5.68 49.31 -31.92
C ASN A 162 7.00 50.08 -32.12
N GLU A 163 6.92 51.33 -32.60
CA GLU A 163 8.09 52.19 -32.87
C GLU A 163 8.96 52.45 -31.63
N ASN A 164 8.42 52.24 -30.42
CA ASN A 164 9.11 52.37 -29.14
C ASN A 164 9.75 51.05 -28.65
N GLY A 165 9.64 49.98 -29.43
CA GLY A 165 10.21 48.67 -29.10
C GLY A 165 9.40 47.82 -28.12
N GLU A 166 8.14 48.18 -27.86
CA GLU A 166 7.25 47.40 -27.00
C GLU A 166 6.36 46.45 -27.83
N TRP A 167 6.10 45.27 -27.29
CA TRP A 167 5.21 44.29 -27.92
C TRP A 167 3.76 44.70 -27.74
N ALA A 168 3.07 45.03 -28.84
CA ALA A 168 1.66 45.35 -28.86
C ALA A 168 0.86 44.19 -29.47
N LEU A 169 -0.22 43.77 -28.79
CA LEU A 169 -1.17 42.80 -29.33
C LEU A 169 -1.95 43.42 -30.50
N ASN A 170 -1.93 42.76 -31.66
CA ASN A 170 -2.74 43.13 -32.81
C ASN A 170 -4.19 42.64 -32.58
N SER A 171 -5.01 43.52 -32.03
CA SER A 171 -6.41 43.26 -31.65
C SER A 171 -7.29 42.82 -32.82
N GLN A 172 -6.98 43.24 -34.06
CA GLN A 172 -7.72 42.86 -35.26
C GLN A 172 -7.51 41.39 -35.62
N LYS A 173 -6.26 40.92 -35.64
CA LYS A 173 -5.95 39.50 -35.88
C LYS A 173 -6.42 38.59 -34.75
N PHE A 174 -6.39 39.07 -33.51
CA PHE A 174 -6.96 38.33 -32.38
C PHE A 174 -8.47 38.12 -32.55
N ALA A 175 -9.20 39.15 -32.98
CA ALA A 175 -10.63 39.06 -33.23
C ALA A 175 -10.96 38.10 -34.39
N GLU A 176 -10.18 38.10 -35.47
CA GLU A 176 -10.34 37.16 -36.59
C GLU A 176 -10.14 35.70 -36.16
N ILE A 177 -9.15 35.43 -35.32
CA ILE A 177 -8.91 34.07 -34.80
C ILE A 177 -10.05 33.63 -33.89
N VAL A 178 -10.50 34.48 -32.96
CA VAL A 178 -11.64 34.17 -32.08
C VAL A 178 -12.94 33.94 -32.88
N GLN A 179 -13.14 34.68 -33.97
CA GLN A 179 -14.30 34.47 -34.86
C GLN A 179 -14.16 33.18 -35.68
N SER A 180 -12.95 32.80 -36.13
CA SER A 180 -12.72 31.56 -36.89
C SER A 180 -12.77 30.29 -36.04
N VAL A 181 -12.55 30.39 -34.72
CA VAL A 181 -12.51 29.26 -33.77
C VAL A 181 -13.81 29.16 -32.95
N SER A 182 -14.77 30.07 -33.11
CA SER A 182 -16.08 29.94 -32.45
C SER A 182 -16.81 28.70 -32.98
N PRO A 183 -17.01 27.64 -32.17
CA PRO A 183 -17.85 26.54 -32.58
C PRO A 183 -19.29 27.05 -32.71
N PRO A 184 -20.10 26.51 -33.65
CA PRO A 184 -21.52 26.83 -33.69
C PRO A 184 -22.12 26.51 -32.32
N ALA A 185 -22.87 27.46 -31.77
CA ALA A 185 -23.54 27.28 -30.48
C ALA A 185 -24.35 25.98 -30.50
N LEU A 186 -23.98 25.03 -29.64
CA LEU A 186 -24.76 23.81 -29.44
C LEU A 186 -26.18 24.21 -28.99
N PRO A 187 -27.23 23.58 -29.53
CA PRO A 187 -28.59 23.81 -29.05
C PRO A 187 -28.62 23.48 -27.55
N GLY A 188 -29.19 24.39 -26.74
CA GLY A 188 -29.35 24.16 -25.31
C GLY A 188 -30.16 22.88 -25.04
N PRO A 189 -29.91 22.18 -23.92
CA PRO A 189 -30.58 20.92 -23.61
C PRO A 189 -32.10 21.13 -23.60
N THR A 190 -32.82 20.21 -24.23
CA THR A 190 -34.29 20.25 -24.28
C THR A 190 -34.88 19.87 -22.91
N GLU A 191 -36.15 20.21 -22.64
CA GLU A 191 -36.80 19.84 -21.37
C GLU A 191 -36.80 18.33 -21.12
N ASP A 192 -36.80 17.51 -22.19
CA ASP A 192 -36.72 16.06 -22.13
C ASP A 192 -35.32 15.57 -21.70
N ASP A 193 -34.24 16.22 -22.14
CA ASP A 193 -32.87 15.91 -21.71
C ASP A 193 -32.67 16.22 -20.22
N LEU A 194 -33.25 17.32 -19.75
CA LEU A 194 -33.21 17.71 -18.33
C LEU A 194 -34.02 16.76 -17.45
N ALA A 195 -35.13 16.21 -17.95
CA ALA A 195 -35.91 15.20 -17.25
C ALA A 195 -35.13 13.88 -17.13
N ALA A 196 -34.49 13.43 -18.22
CA ALA A 196 -33.65 12.23 -18.23
C ALA A 196 -32.46 12.35 -17.27
N ILE A 197 -31.78 13.49 -17.25
CA ILE A 197 -30.66 13.74 -16.32
C ILE A 197 -31.12 13.74 -14.86
N LYS A 198 -32.30 14.30 -14.56
CA LYS A 198 -32.86 14.28 -13.19
C LYS A 198 -33.23 12.87 -12.74
N GLU A 199 -33.75 12.06 -13.65
CA GLU A 199 -34.09 10.66 -13.36
C GLU A 199 -32.84 9.81 -13.13
N GLU A 200 -31.80 9.99 -13.96
CA GLU A 200 -30.50 9.35 -13.76
C GLU A 200 -29.84 9.76 -12.44
N LEU A 201 -29.92 11.06 -12.08
CA LEU A 201 -29.42 11.56 -10.81
C LEU A 201 -30.18 10.97 -9.61
N ALA A 202 -31.50 10.81 -9.73
CA ALA A 202 -32.32 10.19 -8.69
C ALA A 202 -31.98 8.70 -8.51
N GLU A 203 -31.72 7.98 -9.60
CA GLU A 203 -31.32 6.58 -9.56
C GLU A 203 -29.91 6.40 -8.97
N LYS A 204 -28.97 7.29 -9.33
CA LYS A 204 -27.63 7.30 -8.73
C LYS A 204 -27.64 7.62 -7.24
N ASN A 205 -28.50 8.55 -6.80
CA ASN A 205 -28.68 8.84 -5.38
C ASN A 205 -29.25 7.63 -4.62
N ARG A 206 -30.22 6.91 -5.18
CA ARG A 206 -30.73 5.65 -4.58
C ARG A 206 -29.67 4.57 -4.47
N GLN A 207 -28.78 4.44 -5.46
CA GLN A 207 -27.66 3.50 -5.41
C GLN A 207 -26.66 3.88 -4.31
N LEU A 208 -26.41 5.17 -4.13
CA LEU A 208 -25.50 5.70 -3.11
C LEU A 208 -26.06 5.49 -1.69
N ASP A 209 -27.36 5.67 -1.50
CA ASP A 209 -28.04 5.39 -0.23
C ASP A 209 -27.93 3.91 0.15
N LYS A 210 -28.17 2.99 -0.80
CA LYS A 210 -28.00 1.55 -0.58
C LYS A 210 -26.58 1.17 -0.20
N LEU A 211 -25.58 1.71 -0.91
CA LEU A 211 -24.16 1.44 -0.60
C LEU A 211 -23.79 1.94 0.80
N THR A 212 -24.36 3.07 1.22
CA THR A 212 -24.12 3.66 2.54
C THR A 212 -24.73 2.79 3.65
N GLU A 213 -25.92 2.24 3.44
CA GLU A 213 -26.54 1.29 4.37
C GLU A 213 -25.74 -0.02 4.49
N GLU A 214 -25.27 -0.58 3.38
CA GLU A 214 -24.43 -1.79 3.36
C GLU A 214 -23.11 -1.57 4.11
N PHE A 215 -22.46 -0.42 3.89
CA PHE A 215 -21.24 -0.04 4.59
C PHE A 215 -21.45 0.12 6.10
N GLN A 216 -22.55 0.75 6.51
CA GLN A 216 -22.93 0.89 7.93
C GLN A 216 -23.19 -0.47 8.59
N LEU A 217 -23.79 -1.41 7.85
CA LEU A 217 -24.04 -2.76 8.35
C LEU A 217 -22.73 -3.53 8.58
N GLN A 218 -21.81 -3.50 7.60
CA GLN A 218 -20.49 -4.13 7.72
C GLN A 218 -19.67 -3.55 8.87
N LYS A 219 -19.72 -2.22 9.05
CA LYS A 219 -19.03 -1.56 10.17
C LYS A 219 -19.51 -2.09 11.53
N ARG A 220 -20.83 -2.24 11.71
CA ARG A 220 -21.40 -2.80 12.95
C ARG A 220 -21.03 -4.27 13.17
N GLU A 221 -20.91 -5.05 12.09
CA GLU A 221 -20.45 -6.44 12.18
C GLU A 221 -18.98 -6.54 12.58
N HIS A 222 -18.13 -5.68 12.01
CA HIS A 222 -16.71 -5.61 12.36
C HIS A 222 -16.49 -5.14 13.81
N GLU A 223 -17.27 -4.16 14.28
CA GLU A 223 -17.23 -3.72 15.69
C GLU A 223 -17.66 -4.84 16.65
N LYS A 224 -18.69 -5.64 16.28
CA LYS A 224 -19.09 -6.83 17.05
C LYS A 224 -18.02 -7.92 17.06
N GLN A 225 -17.28 -8.11 15.96
CA GLN A 225 -16.18 -9.07 15.90
C GLN A 225 -14.99 -8.62 16.74
N ASN A 226 -14.62 -7.34 16.69
CA ASN A 226 -13.56 -6.78 17.52
C ASN A 226 -13.88 -6.94 19.02
N SER A 227 -15.10 -6.64 19.44
CA SER A 227 -15.53 -6.84 20.84
C SER A 227 -15.43 -8.30 21.28
N LYS A 228 -15.70 -9.28 20.40
CA LYS A 228 -15.50 -10.70 20.73
C LYS A 228 -14.03 -11.08 20.85
N MET A 229 -13.16 -10.48 20.02
CA MET A 229 -11.72 -10.68 20.10
C MET A 229 -11.12 -10.11 21.39
N ASP A 230 -11.59 -8.94 21.83
CA ASP A 230 -11.16 -8.34 23.09
C ASP A 230 -11.54 -9.23 24.29
N ILE A 231 -12.77 -9.75 24.33
CA ILE A 231 -13.22 -10.69 25.37
C ILE A 231 -12.39 -11.98 25.33
N LEU A 232 -12.09 -12.52 24.15
CA LEU A 232 -11.22 -13.70 24.00
C LEU A 232 -9.81 -13.43 24.50
N HIS A 233 -9.27 -12.23 24.26
CA HIS A 233 -7.96 -11.86 24.73
C HIS A 233 -7.92 -11.78 26.26
N GLU A 234 -8.94 -11.18 26.88
CA GLU A 234 -9.08 -11.10 28.33
C GLU A 234 -9.22 -12.50 28.97
N ILE A 235 -9.99 -13.40 28.36
CA ILE A 235 -10.11 -14.80 28.81
C ILE A 235 -8.76 -15.52 28.75
N LEU A 236 -7.97 -15.31 27.69
CA LEU A 236 -6.65 -15.92 27.55
C LEU A 236 -5.64 -15.38 28.57
N GLU A 237 -5.70 -14.09 28.90
CA GLU A 237 -4.86 -13.49 29.93
C GLU A 237 -5.21 -14.02 31.33
N LEU A 238 -6.50 -14.11 31.65
CA LEU A 238 -6.97 -14.72 32.89
C LEU A 238 -6.53 -16.18 32.99
N GLN A 239 -6.63 -16.95 31.90
CA GLN A 239 -6.19 -18.35 31.88
C GLN A 239 -4.68 -18.48 32.10
N ALA A 240 -3.87 -17.58 31.52
CA ALA A 240 -2.43 -17.54 31.74
C ALA A 240 -2.08 -17.18 33.20
N SER A 241 -2.81 -16.24 33.79
CA SER A 241 -2.65 -15.85 35.19
C SER A 241 -2.97 -17.00 36.16
N ILE A 242 -4.10 -17.69 35.95
CA ILE A 242 -4.49 -18.87 36.75
C ILE A 242 -3.44 -19.98 36.63
N GLN A 243 -2.93 -20.25 35.42
CA GLN A 243 -1.86 -21.23 35.23
C GLN A 243 -0.57 -20.84 35.97
N SER A 244 -0.20 -19.56 35.97
CA SER A 244 0.97 -19.09 36.71
C SER A 244 0.81 -19.31 38.21
N GLN A 245 -0.35 -18.98 38.76
CA GLN A 245 -0.67 -19.18 40.17
C GLN A 245 -0.67 -20.66 40.57
N ASP A 246 -1.25 -21.55 39.76
CA ASP A 246 -1.23 -22.99 40.03
C ASP A 246 0.19 -23.57 40.00
N ILE A 247 1.06 -23.07 39.10
CA ILE A 247 2.47 -23.44 39.05
C ILE A 247 3.21 -23.02 40.32
N GLU A 248 2.96 -21.83 40.84
CA GLU A 248 3.56 -21.36 42.09
C GLU A 248 3.09 -22.20 43.29
N LEU A 249 1.80 -22.48 43.36
CA LEU A 249 1.20 -23.30 44.43
C LEU A 249 1.73 -24.74 44.41
N GLN A 250 1.96 -25.31 43.24
CA GLN A 250 2.60 -26.63 43.10
C GLN A 250 4.08 -26.61 43.49
N LYS A 251 4.82 -25.53 43.18
CA LYS A 251 6.22 -25.38 43.64
C LYS A 251 6.30 -25.27 45.16
N GLU A 252 5.37 -24.56 45.78
CA GLU A 252 5.29 -24.42 47.23
C GLU A 252 5.04 -25.79 47.90
N LYS A 253 4.03 -26.53 47.43
CA LYS A 253 3.76 -27.91 47.89
C LYS A 253 4.96 -28.85 47.70
N LEU A 254 5.65 -28.77 46.56
CA LEU A 254 6.88 -29.54 46.32
C LEU A 254 8.01 -29.15 47.29
N SER A 255 8.10 -27.87 47.66
CA SER A 255 9.11 -27.41 48.62
C SER A 255 8.86 -27.92 50.05
N GLU A 256 7.58 -28.05 50.43
CA GLU A 256 7.20 -28.67 51.71
C GLU A 256 7.44 -30.18 51.72
N LEU A 257 7.08 -30.88 50.63
CA LEU A 257 7.34 -32.32 50.46
C LEU A 257 8.82 -32.64 50.54
N ARG A 258 9.69 -31.80 49.95
CA ARG A 258 11.15 -31.96 50.03
C ARG A 258 11.68 -32.00 51.47
N ARG A 259 11.01 -31.33 52.41
CA ARG A 259 11.39 -31.29 53.82
C ARG A 259 10.83 -32.46 54.62
N LYS A 260 9.67 -33.00 54.24
CA LYS A 260 8.94 -34.02 55.01
C LYS A 260 9.19 -35.45 54.54
N ASP A 261 9.29 -35.66 53.22
CA ASP A 261 9.46 -36.98 52.61
C ASP A 261 10.22 -36.84 51.26
N PRO A 262 11.54 -37.08 51.26
CA PRO A 262 12.38 -36.94 50.08
C PRO A 262 11.99 -37.87 48.92
N GLU A 263 11.43 -39.05 49.21
CA GLU A 263 11.15 -40.07 48.20
C GLU A 263 9.83 -39.77 47.47
N ALA A 264 8.81 -39.32 48.21
CA ALA A 264 7.59 -38.77 47.64
C ALA A 264 7.85 -37.49 46.82
N TYR A 265 8.82 -36.66 47.23
CA TYR A 265 9.22 -35.46 46.49
C TYR A 265 9.77 -35.78 45.09
N PHE A 266 10.63 -36.78 44.94
CA PHE A 266 11.18 -37.14 43.63
C PHE A 266 10.12 -37.66 42.66
N GLN A 267 9.13 -38.42 43.16
CA GLN A 267 8.00 -38.88 42.34
C GLN A 267 7.11 -37.71 41.90
N ALA A 268 6.74 -36.82 42.83
CA ALA A 268 5.92 -35.63 42.53
C ALA A 268 6.62 -34.66 41.58
N MET A 269 7.93 -34.46 41.74
CA MET A 269 8.75 -33.61 40.85
C MET A 269 8.80 -34.17 39.41
N SER A 270 8.94 -35.49 39.26
CA SER A 270 8.91 -36.14 37.95
C SER A 270 7.58 -35.94 37.22
N GLN A 271 6.46 -36.01 37.95
CA GLN A 271 5.12 -35.74 37.41
C GLN A 271 4.94 -34.25 37.04
N PHE A 272 5.42 -33.33 37.88
CA PHE A 272 5.39 -31.89 37.63
C PHE A 272 6.18 -31.49 36.38
N VAL A 273 7.38 -32.05 36.18
CA VAL A 273 8.19 -31.78 34.97
C VAL A 273 7.50 -32.32 33.71
N LYS A 274 6.81 -33.46 33.80
CA LYS A 274 6.02 -34.02 32.69
C LYS A 274 4.81 -33.14 32.36
N SER A 275 4.06 -32.66 33.35
CA SER A 275 2.89 -31.78 33.13
C SER A 275 3.32 -30.45 32.49
N GLN A 276 4.40 -29.83 32.98
CA GLN A 276 4.98 -28.59 32.40
C GLN A 276 5.37 -28.72 30.92
N ARG A 277 5.91 -29.88 30.51
CA ARG A 277 6.24 -30.15 29.10
C ARG A 277 5.00 -30.24 28.22
N ILE A 278 3.90 -30.80 28.73
CA ILE A 278 2.62 -30.91 28.02
C ILE A 278 1.97 -29.52 27.89
N THR A 279 1.98 -28.72 28.96
CA THR A 279 1.41 -27.36 28.96
C THR A 279 2.16 -26.42 28.02
N LYS A 280 3.51 -26.49 27.98
CA LYS A 280 4.30 -25.73 26.99
C LYS A 280 3.94 -26.07 25.55
N LYS A 281 3.70 -27.35 25.23
CA LYS A 281 3.26 -27.76 23.88
C LYS A 281 1.85 -27.26 23.55
N LYS A 282 0.91 -27.30 24.50
CA LYS A 282 -0.46 -26.76 24.32
C LYS A 282 -0.47 -25.24 24.10
N ASN A 283 0.31 -24.47 24.85
CA ASN A 283 0.39 -23.01 24.70
C ASN A 283 1.00 -22.59 23.35
N ILE A 284 1.93 -23.39 22.80
CA ILE A 284 2.44 -23.18 21.43
C ILE A 284 1.34 -23.46 20.40
N PHE A 285 0.58 -24.54 20.60
CA PHE A 285 -0.53 -24.90 19.71
C PHE A 285 -1.61 -23.81 19.72
N GLN A 286 -2.10 -23.38 20.89
CA GLN A 286 -3.12 -22.33 20.97
C GLN A 286 -2.67 -21.01 20.33
N ARG A 287 -1.40 -20.60 20.48
CA ARG A 287 -0.83 -19.41 19.81
C ARG A 287 -0.72 -19.54 18.29
N LEU A 288 -0.74 -20.75 17.74
CA LEU A 288 -0.78 -20.99 16.30
C LEU A 288 -2.20 -20.95 15.73
N PHE A 289 -3.23 -21.10 16.56
CA PHE A 289 -4.64 -21.10 16.15
C PHE A 289 -5.42 -19.83 16.51
N THR A 290 -4.81 -18.88 17.23
CA THR A 290 -5.35 -17.52 17.48
C THR A 290 -4.67 -16.43 16.67
N LYS A 291 -3.89 -16.80 15.64
CA LYS A 291 -3.45 -15.92 14.54
C LYS A 291 -4.30 -16.19 13.31
#